data_AF-A0A087SZK0-F1
#
_entry.id   AF-A0A087SZK0-F1
#
_cell.length_a   1.000
_cell.length_b   1.000
_cell.length_c   1.000
_cell.angle_alpha   90.00
_cell.angle_beta   90.00
_cell.angle_gamma   90.00
#
_symmetry.space_group_name_H-M   'P 1'
#
loop_
_entity.id
_entity.type
_entity.pdbx_description
1 polymer ?
#
loop_
_entity_poly.entity_id
_entity_poly.type
_entity_poly.pdbx_seq_one_letter_code
_entity_poly.pdbx_strand_id
1 'polypeptide(L)' 'MAFLAVLTADGGIPILTRTAGDIKSKLPFASVGLLNGVHMFSRLQEAELKCAVTPDEKISWREYHK' A
#
# COMPACT_ATOMS: atom_id res chain seq x y z
N MET A 1 18.31 4.63 1.70
CA MET A 1 16.90 4.80 1.30
C MET A 1 16.25 3.42 1.34
N ALA A 2 15.13 3.28 2.04
CA ALA A 2 14.45 2.00 2.26
C ALA A 2 13.11 1.99 1.52
N PHE A 3 12.79 0.88 0.86
CA PHE A 3 11.57 0.72 0.08
C PHE A 3 10.88 -0.59 0.42
N LEU A 4 9.57 -0.51 0.66
CA LEU A 4 8.70 -1.66 0.87
C LEU A 4 7.57 -1.60 -0.14
N ALA A 5 7.38 -2.68 -0.88
CA ALA A 5 6.28 -2.83 -1.84
C ALA A 5 5.46 -4.08 -1.49
N VAL A 6 4.15 -3.92 -1.50
CA VAL A 6 3.20 -5.01 -1.33
C VAL A 6 2.25 -5.00 -2.51
N LEU A 7 2.17 -6.13 -3.21
CA LEU A 7 1.14 -6.38 -4.20
C LEU A 7 0.02 -7.13 -3.52
N THR A 8 -1.21 -6.65 -3.64
CA THR A 8 -2.39 -7.29 -3.07
C THR A 8 -3.34 -7.74 -4.17
N ALA A 9 -4.15 -8.75 -3.88
CA ALA A 9 -5.41 -8.96 -4.59
C ALA A 9 -6.39 -7.83 -4.24
N ASP A 10 -7.49 -7.69 -4.99
CA ASP A 10 -8.48 -6.62 -4.79
C ASP A 10 -9.03 -6.53 -3.36
N GLY A 11 -9.19 -7.67 -2.69
CA GLY A 11 -9.62 -7.76 -1.30
C GLY A 11 -8.58 -7.33 -0.25
N GLY A 12 -7.41 -6.85 -0.67
CA GLY A 12 -6.31 -6.44 0.23
C GLY A 12 -5.44 -7.59 0.72
N ILE A 13 -5.60 -8.80 0.17
CA ILE A 13 -4.78 -9.97 0.53
C ILE A 13 -3.39 -9.85 -0.12
N PRO A 14 -2.28 -9.84 0.64
CA PRO A 14 -0.94 -9.77 0.07
C PRO A 14 -0.61 -10.99 -0.81
N ILE A 15 -0.23 -10.75 -2.06
CA ILE A 15 0.25 -11.76 -3.01
C ILE A 15 1.79 -11.80 -3.01
N LEU A 16 2.42 -10.63 -2.95
CA LEU A 16 3.88 -10.48 -3.00
C LEU A 16 4.32 -9.33 -2.10
N THR A 17 5.41 -9.55 -1.36
CA THR A 17 6.12 -8.49 -0.64
C THR A 17 7.56 -8.42 -1.13
N ARG A 18 8.03 -7.21 -1.47
CA ARG A 18 9.42 -6.92 -1.82
C ARG A 18 9.94 -5.82 -0.92
N THR A 19 11.21 -5.95 -0.52
CA THR A 19 11.93 -4.94 0.25
C THR A 19 13.26 -4.63 -0.42
N ALA A 20 13.72 -3.38 -0.30
CA ALA A 20 15.03 -2.94 -0.74
C ALA A 20 15.61 -1.91 0.25
N GLY A 21 16.90 -2.04 0.58
CA GLY A 21 17.55 -1.24 1.62
C GLY A 21 17.44 -1.85 3.03
N ASP A 22 17.81 -1.07 4.04
CA ASP A 22 17.82 -1.52 5.44
C ASP A 22 16.39 -1.49 6.02
N ILE A 23 15.68 -2.60 5.86
CA ILE A 23 14.33 -2.82 6.42
C ILE A 23 14.39 -3.98 7.41
N LYS A 24 14.19 -3.66 8.69
CA LYS A 24 14.28 -4.63 9.79
C LYS A 24 13.07 -5.55 9.92
N SER A 25 11.90 -5.10 9.46
CA SER A 25 10.66 -5.87 9.56
C SER A 25 9.75 -5.66 8.36
N LYS A 26 9.01 -6.71 7.99
CA LYS A 26 7.95 -6.62 6.98
C LYS A 26 6.74 -5.89 7.56
N LEU A 27 5.95 -5.28 6.68
CA LEU A 27 4.70 -4.66 7.08
C LEU A 27 3.72 -5.73 7.62
N PRO A 28 3.10 -5.53 8.80
CA PRO A 28 2.11 -6.46 9.33
C PRO A 28 0.91 -6.61 8.39
N PHE A 29 0.31 -7.81 8.36
CA PHE A 29 -0.89 -8.09 7.56
C PHE A 29 -2.02 -7.09 7.80
N ALA A 30 -2.28 -6.75 9.07
CA ALA A 30 -3.29 -5.78 9.45
C ALA A 30 -3.04 -4.39 8.84
N SER A 31 -1.76 -3.95 8.80
CA SER A 31 -1.38 -2.68 8.19
C SER A 31 -1.59 -2.69 6.67
N VAL A 32 -1.32 -3.81 5.99
CA VAL A 32 -1.62 -3.95 4.55
C VAL A 32 -3.13 -3.82 4.31
N GLY A 33 -3.95 -4.54 5.10
CA GLY A 33 -5.40 -4.47 5.00
C GLY A 33 -5.96 -3.07 5.23
N LEU A 34 -5.43 -2.35 6.24
CA LEU A 34 -5.80 -0.96 6.50
C LEU A 34 -5.44 -0.03 5.34
N LEU A 35 -4.23 -0.13 4.79
CA LEU A 35 -3.81 0.68 3.63
C LEU A 35 -4.63 0.39 2.38
N ASN A 36 -5.06 -0.87 2.18
CA ASN A 36 -6.00 -1.21 1.12
C ASN A 36 -7.38 -0.61 1.36
N GLY A 37 -7.87 -0.65 2.61
CA GLY A 37 -9.13 -0.03 3.01
C GLY A 37 -9.16 1.48 2.73
N VAL A 38 -8.08 2.19 3.04
CA VAL A 38 -7.94 3.64 2.74
C VAL A 38 -8.02 3.89 1.23
N HIS A 39 -7.34 3.06 0.43
CA HIS A 39 -7.41 3.15 -1.02
C HIS A 39 -8.83 2.90 -1.55
N MET A 40 -9.50 1.85 -1.08
CA MET A 40 -10.89 1.55 -1.45
C MET A 40 -11.87 2.65 -1.01
N PHE A 41 -11.65 3.27 0.15
CA PHE A 41 -12.49 4.36 0.64
C PHE A 41 -12.49 5.56 -0.32
N SER A 42 -11.35 5.89 -0.92
CA SER A 42 -11.28 6.97 -1.92
C SER A 42 -12.17 6.73 -3.13
N ARG A 43 -12.36 5.47 -3.54
CA ARG A 43 -13.25 5.09 -4.65
C ARG A 43 -14.72 5.36 -4.34
N LEU A 44 -15.14 5.32 -3.06
CA LEU A 44 -16.50 5.68 -2.65
C LEU A 44 -16.81 7.17 -2.90
N GLN A 45 -15.79 7.98 -3.13
CA GLN A 45 -15.89 9.40 -3.46
C GLN A 45 -15.56 9.67 -4.94
N GLU A 46 -15.61 8.64 -5.78
CA GLU A 46 -15.26 8.70 -7.21
C GLU A 46 -13.82 9.22 -7.47
N ALA A 47 -12.93 9.04 -6.49
CA ALA A 47 -11.54 9.48 -6.54
C ALA A 47 -10.56 8.30 -6.62
N GLU A 48 -9.36 8.57 -7.16
CA GLU A 48 -8.24 7.64 -7.21
C GLU A 48 -7.13 8.11 -6.27
N LEU A 49 -6.87 7.38 -5.19
CA LEU A 49 -5.76 7.68 -4.29
C LEU A 49 -4.44 7.19 -4.88
N LYS A 50 -3.57 8.11 -5.32
CA LYS A 50 -2.27 7.78 -5.92
C LYS A 50 -1.13 7.76 -4.91
N CYS A 51 -1.12 8.69 -3.96
CA CYS A 51 -0.11 8.73 -2.91
C CYS A 51 -0.56 9.53 -1.69
N ALA A 52 0.10 9.26 -0.58
CA ALA A 52 0.00 10.00 0.66
C ALA A 52 1.42 10.28 1.16
N VAL A 53 1.66 11.50 1.63
CA VAL A 53 2.95 11.95 2.15
C VAL A 53 2.78 12.28 3.62
N THR A 54 3.60 11.68 4.46
CA THR A 54 3.75 12.04 5.88
C THR A 54 5.11 12.73 6.07
N PRO A 55 5.39 13.32 7.25
CA PRO A 55 6.70 13.88 7.53
C PRO A 55 7.85 12.87 7.36
N ASP A 56 7.58 11.59 7.62
CA ASP A 56 8.59 10.54 7.67
C ASP A 56 8.60 9.64 6.42
N GLU A 57 7.46 9.51 5.72
CA GLU A 57 7.27 8.49 4.70
C GLU A 57 6.43 8.97 3.51
N LYS A 58 6.56 8.27 2.39
CA LYS A 58 5.69 8.41 1.23
C LYS A 58 5.11 7.06 0.86
N ILE A 59 3.79 6.98 0.85
CA ILE A 59 3.02 5.80 0.47
C ILE A 59 2.44 6.06 -0.92
N SER A 60 2.55 5.08 -1.82
CA SER A 60 2.00 5.18 -3.17
C SER A 60 1.17 3.96 -3.49
N TRP A 61 0.04 4.16 -4.14
CA TRP A 61 -0.85 3.10 -4.60
C TRP A 61 -0.84 3.06 -6.12
N ARG A 62 -0.99 1.85 -6.67
CA ARG A 62 -1.10 1.63 -8.11
C ARG A 62 -1.99 0.43 -8.37
N GLU A 63 -3.01 0.65 -9.19
CA GLU A 63 -3.84 -0.41 -9.75
C GLU A 63 -3.22 -0.91 -11.06
N TYR A 64 -3.15 -2.22 -11.23
CA TYR A 64 -2.64 -2.84 -12.47
C TYR A 64 -3.77 -3.36 -13.36
N HIS A 65 -4.93 -3.63 -12.78
CA HIS A 65 -6.13 -4.12 -13.44
C HIS A 65 -7.35 -3.38 -12.86
N LYS A 66 -8.33 -3.07 -13.73
CA LYS A 66 -9.62 -2.48 -13.38
C LYS A 66 -10.73 -3.46 -13.76
#